data_AF-A0A7S1DQA2-F1
#
_entry.id   AF-A0A7S1DQA2-F1
#
_cell.length_a   1.000
_cell.length_b   1.000
_cell.length_c   1.000
_cell.angle_alpha   90.00
_cell.angle_beta   90.00
_cell.angle_gamma   90.00
#
_symmetry.space_group_name_H-M   'P 1'
#
loop_
_entity.id
_entity.type
_entity.pdbx_description
1 polymer ?
#
loop_
_entity_poly.entity_id
_entity_poly.type
_entity_poly.pdbx_seq_one_letter_code
_entity_poly.pdbx_strand_id
1 'polypeptide(L)'
;DAKSLRERFVFKIVPMLNPDGVINGNYRTGLAGNDLNRKWRNPSRDLHPTIFHMKAMMARMRDERGVALFLDFHGHSVKNNIFIYGCDHTYWDNGNGENHPSREDPKPMHSRLFPAQLDAVCPMFSYEDCRFHVKRRKENSGRVVCWREF
;
A
#
# COMPACT_ATOMS: atom_id res chain seq x y z
N ASP A 1 9.82 15.56 15.24
CA ASP A 1 10.49 16.13 14.05
C ASP A 1 11.21 15.04 13.24
N ALA A 2 11.80 15.40 12.09
CA ALA A 2 12.44 14.48 11.16
C ALA A 2 13.69 13.77 11.72
N LYS A 3 14.44 14.40 12.63
CA LYS A 3 15.59 13.78 13.29
C LYS A 3 15.11 12.64 14.19
N SER A 4 14.14 12.94 15.04
CA SER A 4 13.57 11.99 15.98
C SER A 4 12.93 10.78 15.29
N LEU A 5 12.36 10.95 14.09
CA LEU A 5 11.84 9.84 13.29
C LEU A 5 12.95 8.94 12.73
N ARG A 6 14.05 9.52 12.20
CA ARG A 6 15.17 8.73 11.66
C ARG A 6 15.99 8.00 12.73
N GLU A 7 15.93 8.46 13.97
CA GLU A 7 16.51 7.75 15.12
C GLU A 7 15.71 6.49 15.49
N ARG A 8 14.41 6.45 15.17
CA ARG A 8 13.49 5.34 15.53
C ARG A 8 13.10 4.45 14.36
N PHE A 9 13.11 4.96 13.14
CA PHE A 9 12.62 4.27 11.95
C PHE A 9 13.62 4.32 10.81
N VAL A 10 13.66 3.24 10.04
CA VAL A 10 14.38 3.19 8.76
C VAL A 10 13.40 3.49 7.64
N PHE A 11 13.68 4.54 6.86
CA PHE A 11 12.89 4.90 5.70
C PHE A 11 13.47 4.23 4.44
N LYS A 12 12.66 3.42 3.75
CA LYS A 12 12.98 2.90 2.41
C LYS A 12 12.07 3.56 1.41
N ILE A 13 12.66 4.33 0.50
CA ILE A 13 11.93 5.13 -0.49
C ILE A 13 12.32 4.64 -1.88
N VAL A 14 11.33 4.17 -2.63
CA VAL A 14 11.47 3.87 -4.06
C VAL A 14 10.78 5.00 -4.82
N PRO A 15 11.53 5.94 -5.42
CA PRO A 15 10.95 7.15 -6.01
C PRO A 15 10.06 6.86 -7.23
N MET A 16 10.32 5.75 -7.94
CA MET A 16 9.56 5.37 -9.12
C MET A 16 9.55 3.85 -9.29
N LEU A 17 8.35 3.27 -9.33
CA LEU A 17 8.17 1.81 -9.46
C LEU A 17 7.94 1.35 -10.91
N ASN A 18 7.63 2.28 -11.82
CA ASN A 18 7.39 2.02 -13.25
C ASN A 18 8.19 2.98 -14.15
N PRO A 19 9.53 2.98 -14.09
CA PRO A 19 10.35 3.87 -14.91
C PRO A 19 10.12 3.63 -16.41
N ASP A 20 10.04 2.37 -16.84
CA ASP A 20 9.90 2.04 -18.25
C ASP A 20 8.56 2.49 -18.82
N GLY A 21 7.46 2.29 -18.08
CA GLY A 21 6.15 2.77 -18.48
C GLY A 21 6.12 4.29 -18.62
N VAL A 22 6.71 5.01 -17.67
CA VAL A 22 6.75 6.49 -17.69
C VAL A 22 7.53 7.01 -18.90
N ILE A 23 8.73 6.47 -19.16
CA ILE A 23 9.57 6.90 -20.30
C ILE A 23 8.85 6.69 -21.63
N ASN A 24 8.01 5.64 -21.73
CA ASN A 24 7.26 5.33 -22.94
C ASN A 24 5.88 6.00 -23.00
N GLY A 25 5.56 6.92 -22.07
CA GLY A 25 4.28 7.62 -22.06
C GLY A 25 3.09 6.76 -21.63
N ASN A 26 3.32 5.58 -21.02
CA ASN A 26 2.24 4.78 -20.49
C ASN A 26 1.66 5.43 -19.24
N TYR A 27 0.34 5.63 -19.24
CA TYR A 27 -0.39 6.14 -18.09
C TYR A 27 -0.47 5.14 -16.92
N ARG A 28 -0.68 3.85 -17.22
CA ARG A 28 -1.11 2.86 -16.19
C ARG A 28 -0.23 1.60 -16.11
N THR A 29 0.37 1.19 -17.21
CA THR A 29 0.97 -0.14 -17.35
C THR A 29 2.48 -0.07 -17.48
N GLY A 30 3.17 -1.15 -17.10
CA GLY A 30 4.56 -1.37 -17.52
C GLY A 30 4.65 -1.73 -19.00
N LEU A 31 5.86 -2.00 -19.50
CA LEU A 31 6.10 -2.34 -20.91
C LEU A 31 5.41 -3.64 -21.36
N ALA A 32 5.25 -4.61 -20.47
CA ALA A 32 4.48 -5.82 -20.74
C ALA A 32 2.95 -5.61 -20.78
N GLY A 33 2.47 -4.35 -20.81
CA GLY A 33 1.04 -4.01 -20.81
C GLY A 33 0.30 -4.35 -19.50
N ASN A 34 1.03 -4.69 -18.44
CA ASN A 34 0.47 -5.13 -17.17
C ASN A 34 0.32 -3.96 -16.19
N ASP A 35 -0.83 -3.84 -15.53
CA ASP A 35 -1.02 -2.93 -14.38
C ASP A 35 -0.23 -3.49 -13.19
N LEU A 36 0.92 -2.87 -12.88
CA LEU A 36 1.82 -3.35 -11.83
C LEU A 36 1.13 -3.42 -10.46
N ASN A 37 0.16 -2.54 -10.19
CA ASN A 37 -0.62 -2.54 -8.96
C ASN A 37 -1.72 -3.62 -8.94
N ARG A 38 -1.67 -4.61 -9.85
CA ARG A 38 -2.46 -5.85 -9.80
C ARG A 38 -1.60 -7.11 -9.72
N LYS A 39 -0.28 -6.95 -9.63
CA LYS A 39 0.68 -8.04 -9.72
C LYS A 39 1.42 -8.29 -8.41
N TRP A 40 0.96 -7.70 -7.31
CA TRP A 40 1.61 -7.86 -6.01
C TRP A 40 1.43 -9.24 -5.39
N ARG A 41 0.31 -9.94 -5.63
CA ARG A 41 0.12 -11.28 -5.04
C ARG A 41 1.21 -12.24 -5.51
N ASN A 42 1.33 -12.41 -6.83
CA ASN A 42 2.28 -13.32 -7.48
C ASN A 42 3.04 -12.59 -8.62
N PRO A 43 4.03 -11.72 -8.32
CA PRO A 43 4.81 -11.06 -9.36
C PRO A 43 5.77 -12.06 -10.03
N SER A 44 5.72 -12.16 -11.36
CA SER A 44 6.82 -12.75 -12.14
C SER A 44 8.06 -11.85 -12.09
N ARG A 45 9.24 -12.48 -11.91
CA ARG A 45 10.55 -11.80 -11.93
C ARG A 45 10.85 -11.15 -13.28
N ASP A 46 10.43 -11.78 -14.38
CA ASP A 46 10.72 -11.29 -15.73
C ASP A 46 9.72 -10.22 -16.19
N LEU A 47 8.43 -10.40 -15.88
CA LEU A 47 7.37 -9.48 -16.33
C LEU A 47 7.11 -8.31 -15.35
N HIS A 48 7.42 -8.47 -14.07
CA HIS A 48 7.17 -7.48 -13.03
C HIS A 48 8.38 -7.33 -12.08
N PRO A 49 9.60 -7.12 -12.62
CA PRO A 49 10.83 -7.13 -11.83
C PRO A 49 10.80 -6.12 -10.67
N THR A 50 10.20 -4.95 -10.88
CA THR A 50 10.12 -3.90 -9.86
C THR A 50 9.25 -4.31 -8.67
N ILE A 51 8.12 -4.97 -8.92
CA ILE A 51 7.24 -5.50 -7.86
C ILE A 51 7.88 -6.70 -7.17
N PHE A 52 8.50 -7.61 -7.93
CA PHE A 52 9.19 -8.79 -7.40
C PHE A 52 10.29 -8.38 -6.41
N HIS A 53 11.18 -7.47 -6.82
CA HIS A 53 12.29 -7.02 -5.97
C HIS A 53 11.83 -6.12 -4.82
N MET A 54 10.75 -5.34 -4.99
CA MET A 54 10.13 -4.61 -3.89
C MET A 54 9.62 -5.56 -2.79
N LYS A 55 8.91 -6.63 -3.15
CA LYS A 55 8.48 -7.65 -2.17
C LYS A 55 9.66 -8.33 -1.48
N ALA A 56 10.72 -8.66 -2.22
CA ALA A 56 11.92 -9.25 -1.63
C ALA A 56 12.63 -8.28 -0.65
N MET A 57 12.62 -6.98 -0.92
CA MET A 57 13.09 -5.97 0.03
C MET A 57 12.20 -5.92 1.28
N MET A 58 10.87 -5.89 1.12
CA MET A 58 9.93 -5.85 2.24
C MET A 58 9.99 -7.11 3.11
N ALA A 59 10.16 -8.29 2.52
CA ALA A 59 10.34 -9.54 3.27
C ALA A 59 11.57 -9.48 4.16
N ARG A 60 12.72 -9.02 3.63
CA ARG A 60 13.93 -8.80 4.42
C ARG A 60 13.73 -7.79 5.54
N MET A 61 13.06 -6.67 5.26
CA MET A 61 12.76 -5.67 6.29
C MET A 61 11.87 -6.22 7.40
N ARG A 62 10.83 -6.99 7.03
CA ARG A 62 9.95 -7.66 7.99
C ARG A 62 10.76 -8.56 8.92
N ASP A 63 11.62 -9.40 8.35
CA ASP A 63 12.41 -10.37 9.11
C ASP A 63 13.48 -9.71 9.99
N GLU A 64 14.05 -8.58 9.56
CA GLU A 64 15.05 -7.84 10.33
C GLU A 64 14.46 -6.94 11.42
N ARG A 65 13.34 -6.25 11.16
CA ARG A 65 12.82 -5.15 12.02
C ARG A 65 11.30 -5.00 12.06
N GLY A 66 10.56 -5.74 11.23
CA GLY A 66 9.14 -5.49 10.98
C GLY A 66 8.88 -4.30 10.05
N VAL A 67 7.65 -4.20 9.55
CA VAL A 67 7.18 -3.09 8.71
C VAL A 67 6.08 -2.31 9.44
N ALA A 68 6.43 -1.15 9.97
CA ALA A 68 5.47 -0.31 10.71
C ALA A 68 4.47 0.41 9.80
N LEU A 69 4.90 0.81 8.59
CA LEU A 69 4.09 1.56 7.65
C LEU A 69 4.52 1.27 6.21
N PHE A 70 3.54 1.05 5.33
CA PHE A 70 3.71 0.96 3.90
C PHE A 70 2.82 2.01 3.22
N LEU A 71 3.42 2.87 2.39
CA LEU A 71 2.72 3.91 1.64
C LEU A 71 2.95 3.70 0.14
N ASP A 72 1.86 3.64 -0.61
CA ASP A 72 1.82 3.49 -2.06
C ASP A 72 1.15 4.74 -2.65
N PHE A 73 1.95 5.64 -3.23
CA PHE A 73 1.50 6.95 -3.70
C PHE A 73 0.97 6.88 -5.13
N HIS A 74 -0.25 7.38 -5.35
CA HIS A 74 -0.93 7.40 -6.65
C HIS A 74 -1.62 8.73 -6.89
N GLY A 75 -1.74 9.12 -8.16
CA GLY A 75 -2.69 10.15 -8.58
C GLY A 75 -4.10 9.59 -8.71
N HIS A 76 -5.11 10.39 -8.38
CA HIS A 76 -6.51 10.07 -8.64
C HIS A 76 -7.04 10.96 -9.75
N SER A 77 -7.72 10.39 -10.74
CA SER A 77 -8.14 11.11 -11.96
C SER A 77 -9.44 11.91 -11.82
N VAL A 78 -10.01 12.04 -10.60
CA VAL A 78 -11.38 12.58 -10.43
C VAL A 78 -11.50 13.36 -9.14
N LYS A 79 -11.05 12.78 -8.02
CA LYS A 79 -11.09 13.45 -6.72
C LYS A 79 -9.93 14.42 -6.58
N ASN A 80 -10.23 15.58 -6.01
CA ASN A 80 -9.25 16.55 -5.53
C ASN A 80 -8.80 16.18 -4.11
N ASN A 81 -7.86 16.94 -3.55
CA ASN A 81 -7.26 16.77 -2.21
C ASN A 81 -6.44 15.47 -2.05
N ILE A 82 -5.81 15.36 -0.87
CA ILE A 82 -5.02 14.19 -0.48
C ILE A 82 -5.90 13.31 0.40
N PHE A 83 -5.95 12.01 0.11
CA PHE A 83 -6.67 11.03 0.90
C PHE A 83 -5.96 9.67 0.83
N ILE A 84 -6.27 8.80 1.79
CA ILE A 84 -5.67 7.47 1.86
C ILE A 84 -6.72 6.40 1.64
N TYR A 85 -6.34 5.40 0.85
CA TYR A 85 -7.04 4.13 0.86
C TYR A 85 -6.29 3.13 1.72
N GLY A 86 -6.86 2.82 2.88
CA GLY A 86 -6.34 1.80 3.79
C GLY A 86 -6.98 0.43 3.56
N CYS A 87 -6.84 -0.41 4.57
CA CYS A 87 -7.44 -1.73 4.66
C CYS A 87 -8.16 -1.87 6.00
N ASP A 88 -9.34 -2.48 6.01
CA ASP A 88 -10.04 -2.86 7.23
C ASP A 88 -10.62 -4.28 7.15
N HIS A 89 -11.20 -4.73 8.26
CA HIS A 89 -11.75 -6.08 8.44
C HIS A 89 -12.92 -6.41 7.50
N THR A 90 -13.54 -5.40 6.87
CA THR A 90 -14.87 -5.53 6.24
C THR A 90 -14.88 -6.31 4.91
N TYR A 91 -13.72 -6.77 4.44
CA TYR A 91 -13.62 -7.61 3.24
C TYR A 91 -13.66 -9.12 3.52
N TRP A 92 -13.30 -9.56 4.73
CA TRP A 92 -13.28 -10.99 5.08
C TRP A 92 -14.67 -11.60 5.27
N ASP A 93 -15.73 -10.78 5.34
CA ASP A 93 -17.12 -11.19 5.57
C ASP A 93 -17.80 -11.76 4.31
N ASN A 94 -17.08 -12.61 3.55
CA ASN A 94 -17.61 -13.32 2.37
C ASN A 94 -17.89 -14.81 2.65
N GLY A 95 -18.11 -15.20 3.91
CA GLY A 95 -18.65 -16.51 4.28
C GLY A 95 -17.72 -17.73 4.09
N ASN A 96 -16.49 -17.55 3.59
CA ASN A 96 -15.59 -18.67 3.26
C ASN A 96 -14.53 -19.01 4.32
N GLY A 97 -14.69 -18.58 5.57
CA GLY A 97 -13.92 -19.09 6.72
C GLY A 97 -12.40 -18.93 6.71
N GLU A 98 -11.79 -18.34 5.67
CA GLU A 98 -10.33 -18.19 5.58
C GLU A 98 -9.85 -16.95 6.32
N ASN A 99 -9.15 -17.18 7.45
CA ASN A 99 -8.32 -16.24 8.19
C ASN A 99 -8.91 -14.83 8.34
N HIS A 100 -10.08 -14.77 8.98
CA HIS A 100 -10.50 -13.55 9.65
C HIS A 100 -9.45 -13.24 10.72
N PRO A 101 -8.78 -12.08 10.69
CA PRO A 101 -8.06 -11.65 11.86
C PRO A 101 -9.04 -11.55 13.02
N SER A 102 -8.56 -11.91 14.22
CA SER A 102 -9.37 -11.87 15.42
C SER A 102 -9.99 -10.49 15.61
N ARG A 103 -11.11 -10.39 16.34
CA ARG A 103 -11.65 -9.09 16.78
C ARG A 103 -10.63 -8.24 17.55
N GLU A 104 -9.56 -8.86 18.01
CA GLU A 104 -8.44 -8.28 18.73
C GLU A 104 -7.31 -7.78 17.83
N ASP A 105 -7.33 -8.05 16.51
CA ASP A 105 -6.29 -7.56 15.61
C ASP A 105 -6.33 -6.03 15.50
N PRO A 106 -5.28 -5.34 15.96
CA PRO A 106 -5.26 -3.89 15.98
C PRO A 106 -5.02 -3.28 14.59
N LYS A 107 -4.66 -4.08 13.58
CA LYS A 107 -4.24 -3.58 12.26
C LYS A 107 -5.26 -2.63 11.59
N PRO A 108 -6.59 -2.86 11.63
CA PRO A 108 -7.54 -1.90 11.05
C PRO A 108 -7.69 -0.60 11.81
N MET A 109 -7.55 -0.62 13.14
CA MET A 109 -7.50 0.61 13.91
C MET A 109 -6.21 1.37 13.59
N HIS A 110 -5.07 0.68 13.54
CA HIS A 110 -3.78 1.25 13.17
C HIS A 110 -3.79 1.88 11.77
N SER A 111 -4.51 1.28 10.82
CA SER A 111 -4.65 1.81 9.45
C SER A 111 -5.33 3.19 9.40
N ARG A 112 -6.06 3.58 10.46
CA ARG A 112 -6.77 4.87 10.56
C ARG A 112 -5.99 5.93 11.34
N LEU A 113 -5.02 5.54 12.17
CA LEU A 113 -4.24 6.47 13.00
C LEU A 113 -3.45 7.46 12.14
N PHE A 114 -2.70 6.96 11.15
CA PHE A 114 -1.88 7.82 10.30
C PHE A 114 -2.71 8.81 9.45
N PRO A 115 -3.79 8.38 8.76
CA PRO A 115 -4.70 9.33 8.10
C PRO A 115 -5.30 10.37 9.06
N ALA A 116 -5.70 9.98 10.28
CA ALA A 116 -6.27 10.92 11.26
C ALA A 116 -5.25 11.96 11.72
N GLN A 117 -3.98 11.56 11.92
CA GLN A 117 -2.90 12.49 12.23
C GLN A 117 -2.63 13.45 11.07
N LEU A 118 -2.66 12.96 9.81
CA LEU A 118 -2.47 13.82 8.64
C LEU A 118 -3.57 14.86 8.51
N ASP A 119 -4.83 14.49 8.73
CA ASP A 119 -5.96 15.43 8.71
C ASP A 119 -5.79 16.59 9.70
N ALA A 120 -5.26 16.28 10.89
CA ALA A 120 -5.01 17.29 11.92
C ALA A 120 -3.86 18.26 11.58
N VAL A 121 -2.93 17.90 10.68
CA VAL A 121 -1.73 18.71 10.40
C VAL A 121 -1.61 19.20 8.94
N CYS A 122 -2.39 18.64 8.02
CA CYS A 122 -2.29 18.92 6.60
C CYS A 122 -3.63 19.47 6.08
N PRO A 123 -3.73 20.80 5.81
CA PRO A 123 -4.97 21.42 5.33
C PRO A 123 -5.50 20.88 4.00
N MET A 124 -4.64 20.23 3.20
CA MET A 124 -5.01 19.61 1.92
C MET A 124 -5.41 18.14 2.05
N PHE A 125 -5.29 17.56 3.25
CA PHE A 125 -5.71 16.19 3.51
C PHE A 125 -7.20 16.16 3.88
N SER A 126 -7.91 15.13 3.40
CA SER A 126 -9.32 14.89 3.67
C SER A 126 -9.48 13.48 4.24
N TYR A 127 -9.66 13.38 5.56
CA TYR A 127 -9.98 12.11 6.20
C TYR A 127 -11.34 11.56 5.74
N GLU A 128 -12.31 12.43 5.47
CA GLU A 128 -13.63 12.05 4.96
C GLU A 128 -13.55 11.33 3.60
N ASP A 129 -12.59 11.70 2.75
CA ASP A 129 -12.37 11.06 1.45
C ASP A 129 -11.64 9.72 1.54
N CYS A 130 -11.06 9.39 2.70
CA CYS A 130 -10.38 8.13 2.91
C CYS A 130 -11.35 6.94 2.80
N ARG A 131 -10.84 5.79 2.34
CA ARG A 131 -11.63 4.55 2.21
C ARG A 131 -10.83 3.36 2.72
N PHE A 132 -11.43 2.60 3.62
CA PHE A 132 -10.76 1.47 4.27
C PHE A 132 -11.33 0.12 3.81
N HIS A 133 -12.60 0.09 3.39
CA HIS A 133 -13.21 -1.08 2.78
C HIS A 133 -12.47 -1.52 1.50
N VAL A 134 -12.05 -2.78 1.46
CA VAL A 134 -11.35 -3.37 0.32
C VAL A 134 -12.36 -4.07 -0.59
N LYS A 135 -12.35 -3.72 -1.88
CA LYS A 135 -13.16 -4.41 -2.91
C LYS A 135 -12.40 -5.62 -3.46
N ARG A 136 -13.08 -6.72 -3.80
CA ARG A 136 -12.49 -7.96 -4.39
C ARG A 136 -11.49 -7.68 -5.52
N ARG A 137 -11.81 -6.78 -6.45
CA ARG A 137 -10.93 -6.41 -7.58
C ARG A 137 -9.59 -5.75 -7.17
N LYS A 138 -9.43 -5.39 -5.90
CA LYS A 138 -8.25 -4.71 -5.35
C LYS A 138 -7.40 -5.63 -4.48
N GLU A 139 -7.78 -6.89 -4.30
CA GLU A 139 -7.04 -7.83 -3.44
C GLU A 139 -5.57 -8.00 -3.84
N ASN A 140 -5.28 -7.93 -5.14
CA ASN A 140 -3.93 -8.09 -5.67
C ASN A 140 -3.15 -6.76 -5.78
N SER A 141 -3.64 -5.71 -5.12
CA SER A 141 -2.95 -4.42 -5.04
C SER A 141 -1.92 -4.39 -3.93
N GLY A 142 -0.93 -3.51 -4.07
CA GLY A 142 0.17 -3.37 -3.13
C GLY A 142 -0.29 -3.19 -1.70
N ARG A 143 -1.21 -2.24 -1.46
CA ARG A 143 -1.72 -1.99 -0.09
C ARG A 143 -2.33 -3.23 0.58
N VAL A 144 -3.04 -4.07 -0.18
CA VAL A 144 -3.76 -5.22 0.39
C VAL A 144 -2.81 -6.38 0.60
N VAL A 145 -1.95 -6.65 -0.38
CA VAL A 145 -0.94 -7.69 -0.29
C VAL A 145 0.06 -7.38 0.82
N CYS A 146 0.55 -6.14 0.89
CA CYS A 146 1.49 -5.74 1.93
C CYS A 146 0.89 -5.82 3.32
N TRP A 147 -0.37 -5.41 3.48
CA TRP A 147 -1.09 -5.52 4.76
C TRP A 147 -1.26 -6.97 5.25
N ARG A 148 -1.36 -7.92 4.30
CA ARG A 148 -1.49 -9.36 4.58
C ARG A 148 -0.15 -10.03 4.88
N GLU A 149 0.91 -9.68 4.14
CA GLU A 149 2.18 -10.41 4.13
C GLU A 149 3.28 -9.83 5.03
N PHE A 150 3.19 -8.53 5.38
CA PHE A 150 4.19 -7.79 6.14
C PHE A 150 3.57 -7.09 7.35
#